data_AF-A0A0C3JEX6-F1
#
_entry.id   AF-A0A0C3JEX6-F1
#
_cell.length_a   1.000
_cell.length_b   1.000
_cell.length_c   1.000
_cell.angle_alpha   90.00
_cell.angle_beta   90.00
_cell.angle_gamma   90.00
#
_symmetry.space_group_name_H-M   'P 1'
#
loop_
_entity.id
_entity.type
_entity.pdbx_description
1 polymer ?
#
loop_
_entity_poly.entity_id
_entity_poly.type
_entity_poly.pdbx_seq_one_letter_code
_entity_poly.pdbx_strand_id
1 'polypeptide(L)'
;ITGLSIRHVGERFQRSNDMISQYFRKFIFIFSLSPFYDAYVHMPAVDEVQSGIREDPRFWPFFQDAIGALDGSHIHAALGANDQAPYRNHK
;
A
#
# COMPACT_ATOMS: atom_id res chain seq x y z
N ILE A 1 5.29 6.55 -1.46
CA ILE A 1 4.44 7.75 -1.62
C ILE A 1 4.28 8.39 -0.24
N THR A 2 4.47 9.70 -0.08
CA THR A 2 4.63 10.39 1.22
C THR A 2 3.40 10.40 2.15
N GLY A 3 2.31 9.70 1.79
CA GLY A 3 1.08 9.60 2.60
C GLY A 3 0.30 10.92 2.77
N LEU A 4 0.72 12.00 2.12
CA LEU A 4 0.10 13.32 2.24
C LEU A 4 -1.18 13.43 1.39
N SER A 5 -2.17 14.16 1.92
CA SER A 5 -3.39 14.48 1.16
C SER A 5 -3.10 15.45 0.01
N ILE A 6 -3.93 15.43 -1.03
CA ILE A 6 -3.85 16.38 -2.15
C ILE A 6 -3.90 17.84 -1.65
N ARG A 7 -4.66 18.12 -0.59
CA ARG A 7 -4.76 19.45 0.02
C ARG A 7 -3.41 19.91 0.58
N HIS A 8 -2.76 19.07 1.39
CA HIS A 8 -1.45 19.38 1.96
C HIS A 8 -0.39 19.57 0.87
N VAL A 9 -0.45 18.77 -0.20
CA VAL A 9 0.44 18.91 -1.36
C VAL A 9 0.16 20.22 -2.10
N GLY A 10 -1.11 20.55 -2.34
CA GLY A 10 -1.51 21.82 -2.97
C GLY A 10 -1.05 23.04 -2.19
N GLU A 11 -1.21 23.02 -0.85
CA GLU A 11 -0.70 24.06 0.06
C GLU A 11 0.83 24.17 0.00
N ARG A 12 1.56 23.04 0.03
CA ARG A 12 3.03 23.05 -0.02
C ARG A 12 3.58 23.61 -1.33
N PHE A 13 2.97 23.26 -2.46
CA PHE A 13 3.43 23.68 -3.79
C PHE A 13 2.72 24.92 -4.33
N GLN A 14 1.80 25.50 -3.55
CA GLN A 14 0.98 26.65 -3.94
C GLN A 14 0.26 26.43 -5.28
N ARG A 15 -0.28 25.22 -5.47
CA ARG A 15 -1.01 24.80 -6.67
C ARG A 15 -2.42 24.35 -6.31
N SER A 16 -3.33 24.44 -7.28
CA SER A 16 -4.68 23.92 -7.11
C SER A 16 -4.68 22.40 -6.95
N ASN A 17 -5.62 21.89 -6.15
CA ASN A 17 -5.82 20.45 -5.96
C ASN A 17 -6.06 19.72 -7.29
N ASP A 18 -6.70 20.39 -8.26
CA ASP A 18 -6.95 19.84 -9.59
C ASP A 18 -5.63 19.60 -10.35
N MET A 19 -4.71 20.56 -10.35
CA MET A 19 -3.40 20.36 -10.97
C MET A 19 -2.61 19.25 -10.27
N ILE A 20 -2.62 19.21 -8.94
CA ILE A 20 -1.96 18.14 -8.18
C ILE A 20 -2.53 16.77 -8.59
N SER A 21 -3.86 16.64 -8.68
CA SER A 21 -4.52 15.40 -9.10
C SER A 21 -4.16 15.02 -10.53
N GLN A 22 -4.15 15.98 -11.46
CA GLN A 22 -3.81 15.73 -12.86
C GLN A 22 -2.37 15.21 -13.01
N TYR A 23 -1.40 15.85 -12.36
CA TYR A 23 -0.01 15.41 -12.41
C TYR A 23 0.17 14.05 -11.74
N PHE A 24 -0.46 13.82 -10.59
CA PHE A 24 -0.43 12.52 -9.92
C PHE A 24 -0.92 11.40 -10.85
N ARG A 25 -2.04 11.59 -11.56
CA ARG A 25 -2.54 10.63 -12.55
C ARG A 25 -1.58 10.40 -13.70
N LYS A 26 -0.95 11.46 -14.22
CA LYS A 26 0.07 11.35 -15.29
C LYS A 26 1.26 10.52 -14.84
N PHE A 27 1.75 10.74 -13.61
CA PHE A 27 2.86 9.96 -13.06
C PHE A 27 2.49 8.49 -12.84
N ILE A 28 1.30 8.18 -12.32
CA ILE A 28 0.82 6.79 -12.25
C ILE A 28 0.91 6.14 -13.63
N PHE A 29 0.37 6.78 -14.65
CA PHE A 29 0.38 6.23 -16.00
C PHE A 29 1.80 5.98 -16.52
N ILE A 30 2.70 6.95 -16.35
CA ILE A 30 4.11 6.81 -16.76
C ILE A 30 4.78 5.62 -16.05
N PHE A 31 4.56 5.45 -14.75
CA PHE A 31 5.18 4.37 -13.98
C PHE A 31 4.54 3.00 -14.19
N SER A 32 3.28 2.95 -14.63
CA SER A 32 2.57 1.72 -14.95
C SER A 32 2.81 1.21 -16.37
N LEU A 33 3.53 1.96 -17.21
CA LEU A 33 3.83 1.56 -18.58
C LEU A 33 5.22 0.95 -18.72
N SER A 34 5.35 0.06 -19.70
CA SER A 34 6.64 -0.41 -20.21
C SER A 34 7.40 0.75 -20.87
N PRO A 35 8.73 0.86 -20.71
CA PRO A 35 9.62 -0.10 -20.04
C PRO A 35 9.77 0.14 -18.52
N PHE A 36 9.16 1.19 -17.97
CA PHE A 36 9.38 1.57 -16.57
C PHE A 36 8.88 0.49 -15.61
N TYR A 37 7.63 0.06 -15.78
CA TYR A 37 7.04 -0.96 -14.91
C TYR A 37 7.86 -2.25 -14.92
N ASP A 38 8.18 -2.75 -16.11
CA ASP A 38 8.91 -4.02 -16.29
C ASP A 38 10.35 -3.96 -15.75
N ALA A 39 10.98 -2.79 -15.80
CA ALA A 39 12.36 -2.60 -15.35
C ALA A 39 12.51 -2.43 -13.83
N TYR A 40 11.48 -1.93 -13.14
CA TYR A 40 11.59 -1.54 -11.74
C TYR A 40 10.61 -2.25 -10.80
N VAL A 41 9.51 -2.80 -11.31
CA VAL A 41 8.54 -3.54 -10.52
C VAL A 41 8.74 -5.02 -10.76
N HIS A 42 9.30 -5.70 -9.76
CA HIS A 42 9.47 -7.15 -9.78
C HIS A 42 8.58 -7.77 -8.72
N MET A 43 7.90 -8.85 -9.09
CA MET A 43 7.14 -9.64 -8.13
C MET A 43 8.16 -10.41 -7.27
N PRO A 44 8.01 -10.40 -5.94
CA PRO A 44 8.81 -11.28 -5.09
C PRO A 44 8.62 -12.73 -5.52
N ALA A 45 9.63 -13.57 -5.24
CA ALA A 45 9.50 -14.99 -5.57
C ALA A 45 8.30 -15.59 -4.81
N VAL A 46 7.63 -16.57 -5.41
CA VAL A 46 6.39 -17.18 -4.87
C VAL A 46 6.57 -17.70 -3.43
N ASP A 47 7.80 -18.01 -3.04
CA ASP A 47 8.12 -18.58 -1.72
C ASP A 47 8.62 -17.53 -0.70
N GLU A 48 8.58 -16.24 -1.03
CA GLU A 48 9.12 -15.15 -0.22
C GLU A 48 8.14 -14.67 0.87
N VAL A 49 7.44 -15.62 1.51
CA VAL A 49 6.70 -15.34 2.74
C VAL A 49 7.71 -15.28 3.88
N GLN A 50 7.70 -14.19 4.65
CA GLN A 50 8.59 -14.03 5.80
C GLN A 50 8.46 -15.23 6.76
N SER A 51 9.59 -15.74 7.24
CA SER A 51 9.62 -16.93 8.11
C SER A 51 8.73 -16.78 9.34
N GLY A 52 8.67 -15.60 9.95
CA GLY A 52 7.79 -15.33 11.10
C GLY A 52 6.29 -15.47 10.81
N ILE A 53 5.85 -15.33 9.55
CA ILE A 53 4.46 -15.58 9.14
C ILE A 53 4.26 -17.04 8.80
N ARG A 54 5.25 -17.65 8.11
CA ARG A 54 5.18 -19.04 7.65
C ARG A 54 5.29 -20.06 8.79
N GLU A 55 6.13 -19.78 9.77
CA GLU A 55 6.42 -20.67 10.90
C GLU A 55 5.43 -20.50 12.05
N ASP A 56 4.67 -19.39 12.09
CA ASP A 56 3.66 -19.17 13.13
C ASP A 56 2.34 -19.83 12.73
N PRO A 57 1.90 -20.90 13.44
CA PRO A 57 0.66 -21.61 13.13
C PRO A 57 -0.59 -20.74 13.30
N ARG A 58 -0.50 -19.59 13.98
CA ARG A 58 -1.60 -18.63 14.10
C ARG A 58 -1.77 -17.80 12.83
N PHE A 59 -0.70 -17.56 12.08
CA PHE A 59 -0.73 -16.75 10.87
C PHE A 59 -0.82 -17.59 9.60
N TRP A 60 -0.11 -18.72 9.54
CA TRP A 60 -0.01 -19.53 8.33
C TRP A 60 -1.34 -19.90 7.66
N PRO A 61 -2.42 -20.29 8.39
CA PRO A 61 -3.71 -20.60 7.77
C PRO A 61 -4.30 -19.46 6.93
N PHE A 62 -3.93 -18.20 7.22
CA PHE A 62 -4.42 -17.02 6.51
C PHE A 62 -3.53 -16.59 5.35
N PHE A 63 -2.25 -17.02 5.34
CA PHE A 63 -1.23 -16.56 4.39
C PHE A 63 -0.62 -17.69 3.55
N GLN A 64 -1.10 -18.93 3.68
CA GLN A 64 -0.58 -20.09 2.95
C GLN A 64 -0.63 -19.95 1.42
N ASP A 65 -1.58 -19.18 0.90
CA ASP A 65 -1.77 -18.91 -0.53
C ASP A 65 -1.31 -17.48 -0.91
N ALA A 66 -0.61 -16.76 -0.03
CA ALA A 66 -0.15 -15.41 -0.29
C ALA A 66 1.07 -15.42 -1.23
N ILE A 67 0.94 -14.82 -2.41
CA ILE A 67 1.98 -14.77 -3.46
C ILE A 67 2.98 -13.61 -3.21
N GLY A 68 3.22 -13.28 -1.94
CA GLY A 68 4.04 -12.15 -1.51
C GLY A 68 3.26 -10.83 -1.37
N ALA A 69 3.78 -9.94 -0.51
CA ALA A 69 3.33 -8.57 -0.44
C ALA A 69 4.19 -7.74 -1.40
N LEU A 70 3.56 -7.08 -2.39
CA LEU A 70 4.20 -5.98 -3.12
C LEU A 70 4.65 -4.96 -2.06
N ASP A 71 5.97 -4.77 -1.93
CA ASP A 71 6.66 -4.00 -0.88
C ASP A 71 5.73 -3.03 -0.14
N GLY A 72 5.47 -3.40 1.12
CA GLY A 72 4.35 -2.96 1.93
C GLY A 72 4.29 -1.44 2.06
N SER A 73 3.59 -0.80 1.12
CA SER A 73 2.92 0.45 1.40
C SER A 73 1.90 0.16 2.48
N HIS A 74 2.30 0.37 3.75
CA HIS A 74 1.41 0.24 4.90
C HIS A 74 0.34 1.31 4.75
N ILE A 75 -0.80 0.93 4.17
CA ILE A 75 -2.00 1.75 4.19
C ILE A 75 -2.47 1.72 5.64
N HIS A 76 -2.49 2.88 6.29
CA HIS A 76 -3.13 3.00 7.60
C HIS A 76 -4.62 2.66 7.46
N ALA A 77 -4.97 1.41 7.72
CA ALA A 77 -6.34 0.97 7.86
C ALA A 77 -6.80 1.31 9.28
N ALA A 78 -7.38 2.49 9.45
CA ALA A 78 -8.14 2.80 10.66
C ALA A 78 -9.61 2.51 10.37
N LEU A 79 -10.23 1.66 11.19
CA LEU A 79 -11.67 1.44 11.17
C LEU A 79 -12.38 2.74 11.57
N GLY A 80 -13.55 3.00 10.97
CA GLY A 80 -14.43 4.08 11.40
C GLY A 80 -14.80 3.90 12.88
N ALA A 81 -15.03 4.99 13.61
CA ALA A 81 -15.22 4.95 15.07
C ALA A 81 -16.29 3.94 15.53
N ASN A 82 -17.34 3.73 14.73
CA ASN A 82 -18.42 2.77 15.01
C ASN A 82 -18.00 1.30 14.83
N ASP A 83 -17.00 1.03 13.99
CA ASP A 83 -16.55 -0.33 13.66
C ASP A 83 -15.37 -0.77 14.53
N GLN A 84 -14.82 0.13 15.36
CA GLN A 84 -13.68 -0.18 16.24
C GLN A 84 -14.05 -1.05 17.45
N ALA A 85 -15.30 -1.03 17.89
CA ALA A 85 -15.75 -1.72 19.10
C ALA A 85 -15.45 -3.24 19.09
N PRO A 86 -15.75 -4.01 18.04
CA PRO A 86 -15.44 -5.45 17.98
C PRO A 86 -13.94 -5.78 17.83
N TYR A 87 -13.10 -4.81 17.48
CA TYR A 87 -11.65 -5.01 17.28
C TYR A 87 -10.80 -4.47 18.44
N ARG A 88 -11.41 -3.92 19.49
CA ARG A 88 -10.73 -3.52 20.72
C ARG A 88 -10.47 -4.76 21.59
N ASN A 89 -9.23 -5.23 21.57
CA ASN A 89 -8.61 -6.15 22.54
C ASN A 89 -9.41 -7.43 22.86
N HIS A 90 -9.08 -8.52 22.17
CA HIS A 90 -9.09 -9.83 22.84
C HIS A 90 -7.77 -9.94 23.61
N LYS A 91 -7.86 -9.85 24.94
CA LYS A 91 -6.75 -10.04 25.87
C LYS A 91 -6.54 -11.52 26.16
#